data_AF-A0A7R9I894-F1
#
_entry.id   AF-A0A7R9I894-F1
#
_cell.length_a   1.000
_cell.length_b   1.000
_cell.length_c   1.000
_cell.angle_alpha   90.00
_cell.angle_beta   90.00
_cell.angle_gamma   90.00
#
_symmetry.space_group_name_H-M   'P 1'
#
loop_
_entity.id
_entity.type
_entity.pdbx_description
1 polymer ?
#
loop_
_entity_poly.entity_id
_entity_poly.type
_entity_poly.pdbx_seq_one_letter_code
_entity_poly.pdbx_strand_id
1 'polypeptide(L)'
;DDDNSKDGRRDKDKKSSIDRDKEKKKKEKVKMYTDDPNLLLSFVYFDQSHCGYIFDKDIEELLYTLGLNLSRAQVRKLVQKVVTRDSLHYRKLTDKPKKEEETAGKEPNDVKDKPKEERKETDPEALAALAYGNKRLLPVFEVGGSPPSKRARKDMEESKESVALPDGYTMFRGSLLHVDQMREQLKRSEKARIDTEAKMLSLREELKEVKDKAVKTSISAKELATNLALTSKKLRHTENELAKMKV
;
A
#
# COMPACT_ATOMS: atom_id res chain seq x y z
N ASP A 1 32.35 28.40 43.51
CA ASP A 1 32.43 27.97 42.11
C ASP A 1 32.25 26.48 42.02
N ASP A 2 31.06 26.03 41.59
CA ASP A 2 30.89 25.16 40.41
C ASP A 2 29.40 24.73 40.34
N ASP A 3 28.63 25.46 39.55
CA ASP A 3 27.30 25.04 39.12
C ASP A 3 27.24 25.17 37.58
N ASN A 4 26.48 24.25 36.98
CA ASN A 4 25.96 24.29 35.62
C ASN A 4 26.81 23.67 34.49
N SER A 5 26.56 22.39 34.19
CA SER A 5 26.80 21.82 32.84
C SER A 5 26.12 20.45 32.64
N LYS A 6 24.78 20.38 32.73
CA LYS A 6 24.06 19.11 32.50
C LYS A 6 22.72 19.18 31.73
N ASP A 7 22.51 20.20 30.89
CA ASP A 7 21.21 20.37 30.18
C ASP A 7 21.25 20.32 28.63
N GLY A 8 22.32 19.80 28.03
CA GLY A 8 22.49 19.82 26.56
C GLY A 8 22.07 18.56 25.78
N ARG A 9 21.73 17.44 26.44
CA ARG A 9 21.57 16.13 25.76
C ARG A 9 20.13 15.70 25.45
N ARG A 10 19.11 16.28 26.08
CA ARG A 10 17.71 15.84 25.89
C ARG A 10 17.00 16.44 24.67
N ASP A 11 17.45 17.58 24.16
CA ASP A 11 16.78 18.26 23.03
C ASP A 11 17.11 17.67 21.65
N LYS A 12 18.26 17.01 21.51
CA LYS A 12 18.68 16.43 20.22
C LYS A 12 17.87 15.19 19.84
N ASP A 13 17.49 14.38 20.82
CA ASP A 13 16.70 13.16 20.61
C ASP A 13 15.25 13.46 20.24
N LYS A 14 14.63 14.47 20.88
CA LYS A 14 13.25 14.90 20.56
C LYS A 14 13.12 15.45 19.14
N LYS A 15 14.13 16.20 18.65
CA LYS A 15 14.12 16.74 17.28
C LYS A 15 14.15 15.63 16.23
N SER A 16 14.92 14.57 16.48
CA SER A 16 15.03 13.41 15.57
C SER A 16 13.75 12.59 15.47
N SER A 17 12.95 12.47 16.54
CA SER A 17 11.70 11.72 16.51
C SER A 17 10.60 12.50 15.79
N ILE A 18 10.55 13.82 15.98
CA ILE A 18 9.58 14.71 15.33
C ILE A 18 9.80 14.75 13.81
N ASP A 19 11.05 14.79 13.34
CA ASP A 19 11.33 14.78 11.91
C ASP A 19 10.99 13.43 11.26
N ARG A 20 11.25 12.30 11.93
CA ARG A 20 10.83 10.96 11.46
C ARG A 20 9.30 10.82 11.41
N ASP A 21 8.59 11.35 12.40
CA ASP A 21 7.12 11.34 12.43
C ASP A 21 6.53 12.24 11.35
N LYS A 22 7.13 13.41 11.09
CA LYS A 22 6.73 14.27 9.97
C LYS A 22 6.95 13.59 8.63
N GLU A 23 8.07 12.90 8.43
CA GLU A 23 8.38 12.20 7.19
C GLU A 23 7.44 11.00 6.96
N LYS A 24 7.12 10.24 8.02
CA LYS A 24 6.16 9.13 7.98
C LYS A 24 4.74 9.63 7.67
N LYS A 25 4.34 10.74 8.29
CA LYS A 25 3.05 11.41 8.03
C LYS A 25 2.97 12.04 6.64
N LYS A 26 4.11 12.43 6.05
CA LYS A 26 4.18 12.91 4.66
C LYS A 26 4.06 11.76 3.66
N LYS A 27 4.68 10.60 3.93
CA LYS A 27 4.52 9.38 3.12
C LYS A 27 3.08 8.84 3.14
N GLU A 28 2.41 8.96 4.28
CA GLU A 28 0.99 8.57 4.43
C GLU A 28 0.02 9.50 3.69
N LYS A 29 0.45 10.73 3.35
CA LYS A 29 -0.35 11.72 2.61
C LYS A 29 -0.23 11.62 1.09
N VAL A 30 0.79 10.94 0.57
CA VAL A 30 0.93 10.82 -0.89
C VAL A 30 -0.12 9.83 -1.38
N LYS A 31 -1.14 10.36 -2.05
CA LYS A 31 -2.21 9.55 -2.64
C LYS A 31 -1.58 8.59 -3.65
N MET A 32 -1.62 7.30 -3.35
CA MET A 32 -1.17 6.27 -4.30
C MET A 32 -2.27 6.08 -5.35
N TYR A 33 -1.88 5.82 -6.59
CA TYR A 33 -2.78 5.42 -7.66
C TYR A 33 -2.29 4.12 -8.28
N THR A 34 -3.22 3.27 -8.70
CA THR A 34 -2.92 2.05 -9.44
C THR A 34 -2.41 2.42 -10.83
N ASP A 35 -1.13 2.19 -11.09
CA ASP A 35 -0.46 2.51 -12.34
C ASP A 35 -0.68 1.44 -13.41
N ASP A 36 -0.72 0.16 -13.00
CA ASP A 36 -1.00 -0.97 -13.87
C ASP A 36 -2.23 -1.77 -13.38
N PRO A 37 -3.43 -1.48 -13.92
CA PRO A 37 -4.65 -2.20 -13.57
C PRO A 37 -4.66 -3.67 -13.99
N ASN A 38 -3.93 -4.05 -15.03
CA ASN A 38 -3.90 -5.44 -15.51
C ASN A 38 -3.00 -6.30 -14.62
N LEU A 39 -1.86 -5.75 -14.20
CA LEU A 39 -1.01 -6.38 -13.19
C LEU A 39 -1.75 -6.50 -11.86
N LEU A 40 -2.47 -5.45 -11.45
CA LEU A 40 -3.29 -5.52 -10.24
C LEU A 40 -4.36 -6.61 -10.35
N LEU A 41 -5.08 -6.70 -11.47
CA LEU A 41 -6.08 -7.74 -11.68
C LEU A 41 -5.47 -9.14 -11.53
N SER A 42 -4.28 -9.34 -12.08
CA SER A 42 -3.56 -10.61 -11.99
C SER A 42 -3.33 -11.04 -10.53
N PHE A 43 -2.99 -10.11 -9.64
CA PHE A 43 -2.83 -10.40 -8.22
C PHE A 43 -4.15 -10.56 -7.47
N VAL A 44 -5.11 -9.65 -7.72
CA VAL A 44 -6.42 -9.64 -7.07
C VAL A 44 -7.21 -10.92 -7.37
N TYR A 45 -7.02 -11.51 -8.55
CA TYR A 45 -7.65 -12.77 -8.91
C TYR A 45 -7.25 -13.93 -7.98
N PHE A 46 -5.99 -13.96 -7.51
CA PHE A 46 -5.48 -15.02 -6.64
C PHE A 46 -5.54 -14.67 -5.14
N ASP A 47 -5.62 -13.37 -4.79
CA ASP A 47 -5.81 -12.92 -3.41
C ASP A 47 -7.30 -12.87 -3.05
N GLN A 48 -7.83 -14.00 -2.56
CA GLN A 48 -9.23 -14.12 -2.11
C GLN A 48 -9.58 -13.19 -0.93
N SER A 49 -8.57 -12.81 -0.14
CA SER A 49 -8.75 -11.95 1.04
C SER A 49 -8.70 -10.46 0.69
N HIS A 50 -8.20 -10.13 -0.50
CA HIS A 50 -7.90 -8.77 -0.95
C HIS A 50 -7.06 -7.96 0.05
N CYS A 51 -6.19 -8.63 0.81
CA CYS A 51 -5.38 -7.99 1.84
C CYS A 51 -4.12 -7.31 1.29
N GLY A 52 -3.78 -7.51 0.02
CA GLY A 52 -2.59 -6.91 -0.60
C GLY A 52 -1.33 -7.76 -0.47
N TYR A 53 -1.45 -8.99 0.03
CA TYR A 53 -0.35 -9.92 0.28
C TYR A 53 -0.67 -11.31 -0.26
N ILE A 54 0.35 -11.98 -0.79
CA ILE A 54 0.29 -13.39 -1.19
C ILE A 54 1.52 -14.07 -0.59
N PHE A 55 1.35 -15.24 0.03
CA PHE A 55 2.48 -15.95 0.65
C PHE A 55 3.44 -16.51 -0.40
N ASP A 56 4.71 -16.65 -0.03
CA ASP A 56 5.75 -17.23 -0.88
C ASP A 56 5.34 -18.60 -1.44
N LYS A 57 4.76 -19.47 -0.61
CA LYS A 57 4.24 -20.78 -1.00
C LYS A 57 3.21 -20.67 -2.11
N ASP A 58 2.26 -19.76 -1.97
CA ASP A 58 1.19 -19.56 -2.96
C ASP A 58 1.77 -19.02 -4.27
N ILE A 59 2.76 -18.10 -4.21
CA ILE A 59 3.47 -17.62 -5.40
C ILE A 59 4.27 -18.75 -6.06
N GLU A 60 4.93 -19.62 -5.29
CA GLU A 60 5.61 -20.81 -5.82
C GLU A 60 4.63 -21.73 -6.56
N GLU A 61 3.46 -22.00 -5.95
CA GLU A 61 2.40 -22.80 -6.55
C GLU A 61 1.89 -22.19 -7.85
N LEU A 62 1.61 -20.89 -7.87
CA LEU A 62 1.21 -20.17 -9.09
C LEU A 62 2.28 -20.30 -10.19
N LEU A 63 3.57 -20.16 -9.87
CA LEU A 63 4.64 -20.33 -10.85
C LEU A 63 4.73 -21.76 -11.41
N TYR A 64 4.39 -22.79 -10.63
CA TYR A 64 4.31 -24.16 -11.14
C TYR A 64 3.13 -24.35 -12.10
N THR A 65 2.01 -23.65 -11.91
CA THR A 65 0.87 -23.74 -12.84
C THR A 65 1.18 -23.21 -14.24
N LEU A 66 2.22 -22.37 -14.38
CA LEU A 66 2.68 -21.85 -15.67
C LEU A 66 3.40 -22.90 -16.54
N GLY A 67 3.65 -24.11 -16.01
CA GLY A 67 4.32 -25.18 -16.75
C GLY A 67 5.76 -24.85 -17.14
N LEU A 68 6.44 -24.03 -16.33
CA LEU A 68 7.83 -23.67 -16.57
C LEU A 68 8.74 -24.87 -16.28
N ASN A 69 9.73 -25.12 -17.15
CA ASN A 69 10.77 -26.14 -16.94
C ASN A 69 11.82 -25.68 -15.91
N LEU A 70 11.37 -25.27 -14.73
CA LEU A 70 12.22 -24.85 -13.62
C LEU A 70 12.11 -25.87 -12.49
N SER A 71 13.26 -26.27 -11.95
CA SER A 71 13.32 -27.06 -10.72
C SER A 71 12.73 -26.29 -9.54
N ARG A 72 12.33 -27.01 -8.50
CA ARG A 72 11.81 -26.41 -7.26
C ARG A 72 12.75 -25.38 -6.65
N ALA A 73 14.07 -25.65 -6.70
CA ALA A 73 15.08 -24.74 -6.18
C ALA A 73 15.17 -23.44 -7.00
N GLN A 74 14.97 -23.50 -8.32
CA GLN A 74 14.98 -22.30 -9.18
C GLN A 74 13.75 -21.43 -8.95
N VAL A 75 12.57 -22.04 -8.80
CA VAL A 75 11.34 -21.31 -8.49
C VAL A 75 11.49 -20.60 -7.13
N ARG A 76 11.95 -21.30 -6.09
CA ARG A 76 12.26 -20.69 -4.78
C ARG A 76 13.19 -19.50 -4.87
N LYS A 77 14.31 -19.66 -5.61
CA LYS A 77 15.28 -18.57 -5.82
C LYS A 77 14.66 -17.37 -6.54
N LEU A 78 13.68 -17.58 -7.42
CA LEU A 78 12.99 -16.49 -8.12
C LEU A 78 12.01 -15.78 -7.18
N VAL A 79 11.19 -16.53 -6.44
CA VAL A 79 10.22 -16.00 -5.48
C VAL A 79 10.91 -15.17 -4.39
N GLN A 80 12.05 -15.66 -3.88
CA GLN A 80 12.85 -14.95 -2.87
C GLN A 80 13.39 -13.58 -3.31
N LYS A 81 13.42 -13.28 -4.62
CA LYS A 81 13.83 -11.95 -5.11
C LYS A 81 12.76 -10.89 -4.94
N VAL A 82 11.48 -11.30 -4.90
CA VAL A 82 10.33 -10.39 -4.89
C VAL A 82 9.54 -10.45 -3.59
N VAL A 83 9.62 -11.58 -2.87
CA VAL A 83 9.00 -11.77 -1.55
C VAL A 83 9.91 -11.25 -0.45
N THR A 84 9.32 -10.54 0.51
CA THR A 84 9.99 -10.11 1.74
C THR A 84 9.21 -10.62 2.95
N ARG A 85 9.88 -11.23 3.94
CA ARG A 85 9.21 -11.80 5.12
C ARG A 85 8.07 -12.76 4.74
N ASP A 86 8.41 -13.73 3.89
CA ASP A 86 7.53 -14.85 3.47
C ASP A 86 6.23 -14.43 2.75
N SER A 87 6.08 -13.15 2.39
CA SER A 87 4.95 -12.63 1.63
C SER A 87 5.34 -11.59 0.57
N LEU A 88 4.65 -11.63 -0.57
CA LEU A 88 4.73 -10.62 -1.62
C LEU A 88 3.68 -9.54 -1.34
N HIS A 89 4.13 -8.30 -1.10
CA HIS A 89 3.21 -7.16 -1.07
C HIS A 89 3.03 -6.57 -2.48
N TYR A 90 2.01 -7.06 -3.20
CA TYR A 90 1.87 -6.74 -4.61
C TYR A 90 1.44 -5.30 -4.90
N ARG A 91 0.83 -4.59 -3.93
CA ARG A 91 0.50 -3.16 -4.10
C ARG A 91 1.71 -2.25 -4.30
N LYS A 92 2.88 -2.65 -3.77
CA LYS A 92 4.15 -1.94 -4.07
C LYS A 92 4.58 -2.05 -5.53
N LEU A 93 4.09 -3.06 -6.25
CA LEU A 93 4.38 -3.28 -7.67
C LEU A 93 3.34 -2.63 -8.57
N THR A 94 2.09 -2.53 -8.10
CA THR A 94 0.96 -2.04 -8.91
C THR A 94 0.68 -0.54 -8.72
N ASP A 95 1.03 0.02 -7.55
CA ASP A 95 0.64 1.37 -7.18
C ASP A 95 1.86 2.30 -7.17
N LYS A 96 1.67 3.52 -7.70
CA LYS A 96 2.68 4.58 -7.70
C LYS A 96 2.19 5.82 -6.95
N PRO A 97 3.10 6.60 -6.34
CA PRO A 97 2.72 7.88 -5.75
C PRO A 97 2.21 8.82 -6.83
N LYS A 98 1.02 9.38 -6.64
CA LYS A 98 0.51 10.45 -7.49
C LYS A 98 1.40 11.66 -7.25
N LYS A 99 2.19 12.07 -8.25
CA LYS A 99 2.81 13.39 -8.22
C LYS A 99 1.67 14.39 -8.27
N GLU A 100 1.47 15.13 -7.18
CA GLU A 100 0.66 16.34 -7.24
C GLU A 100 1.40 17.30 -8.17
N GLU A 101 0.89 17.45 -9.40
CA GLU A 101 1.24 18.62 -10.20
C GLU A 101 0.65 19.83 -9.47
N GLU A 102 1.49 20.49 -8.69
CA GLU A 102 1.20 21.81 -8.17
C GLU A 102 0.92 22.73 -9.36
N THR A 103 -0.28 23.26 -9.37
CA THR A 103 -0.76 24.31 -10.26
C THR A 103 0.15 25.55 -10.24
N ALA A 104 0.42 26.06 -11.43
CA ALA A 104 0.83 27.44 -11.76
C ALA A 104 2.29 27.87 -11.48
N GLY A 105 3.08 27.88 -12.56
CA GLY A 105 3.93 29.00 -12.95
C GLY A 105 5.15 29.33 -12.08
N LYS A 106 6.30 28.74 -12.42
CA LYS A 106 7.63 29.36 -12.42
C LYS A 106 8.67 28.36 -12.96
N GLU A 107 9.18 28.62 -14.15
CA GLU A 107 10.58 28.30 -14.49
C GLU A 107 11.51 29.26 -13.70
N PRO A 108 12.81 28.96 -13.46
CA PRO A 108 13.68 28.17 -14.34
C PRO A 108 14.70 27.20 -13.70
N ASN A 109 15.14 26.28 -14.57
CA ASN A 109 16.47 25.68 -14.75
C ASN A 109 17.11 24.71 -13.73
N ASP A 110 17.48 23.56 -14.32
CA ASP A 110 18.59 22.65 -14.03
C ASP A 110 18.63 21.91 -12.69
N VAL A 111 18.25 20.63 -12.69
CA VAL A 111 19.19 19.47 -12.59
C VAL A 111 18.51 18.18 -13.14
N LYS A 112 18.96 17.77 -14.32
CA LYS A 112 19.25 16.42 -14.86
C LYS A 112 18.39 15.19 -14.48
N ASP A 113 17.74 14.68 -15.53
CA ASP A 113 17.63 13.27 -15.96
C ASP A 113 17.13 12.22 -14.97
N LYS A 114 15.81 12.02 -14.99
CA LYS A 114 15.22 10.66 -14.93
C LYS A 114 14.23 10.50 -16.09
N PRO A 115 14.28 9.41 -16.88
CA PRO A 115 13.35 9.23 -17.98
C PRO A 115 11.92 9.15 -17.44
N LYS A 116 11.07 10.09 -17.87
CA LYS A 116 9.62 9.92 -17.85
C LYS A 116 9.28 8.81 -18.84
N GLU A 117 9.13 7.57 -18.36
CA GLU A 117 8.41 6.55 -19.11
C GLU A 117 6.91 6.82 -18.98
N GLU A 118 6.41 7.75 -19.79
CA GLU A 118 4.97 7.80 -20.12
C GLU A 118 4.69 6.60 -21.03
N ARG A 119 4.36 5.45 -20.44
CA ARG A 119 3.91 4.28 -21.20
C ARG A 119 2.49 4.56 -21.69
N LYS A 120 2.39 5.00 -22.95
CA LYS A 120 1.17 4.95 -23.76
C LYS A 120 0.59 3.53 -23.70
N GLU A 121 -0.73 3.44 -23.85
CA GLU A 121 -1.52 2.22 -23.95
C GLU A 121 -0.69 1.06 -24.51
N THR A 122 -0.57 0.00 -23.70
CA THR A 122 0.36 -1.09 -23.96
C THR A 122 0.09 -1.72 -25.31
N ASP A 123 0.98 -1.43 -26.26
CA ASP A 123 1.04 -2.05 -27.59
C ASP A 123 0.92 -3.58 -27.44
N PRO A 124 0.05 -4.27 -28.20
CA PRO A 124 -0.05 -5.74 -28.18
C PRO A 124 1.31 -6.42 -28.34
N GLU A 125 2.26 -5.81 -29.07
CA GLU A 125 3.62 -6.32 -29.19
C GLU A 125 4.41 -6.22 -27.87
N ALA A 126 4.24 -5.14 -27.11
CA ALA A 126 4.84 -4.97 -25.80
C ALA A 126 4.25 -5.94 -24.77
N LEU A 127 2.95 -6.21 -24.83
CA LEU A 127 2.29 -7.24 -24.02
C LEU A 127 2.80 -8.64 -24.37
N ALA A 128 2.97 -8.95 -25.66
CA ALA A 128 3.55 -10.22 -26.11
C ALA A 128 5.01 -10.37 -25.66
N ALA A 129 5.79 -9.29 -25.68
CA ALA A 129 7.15 -9.28 -25.15
C ALA A 129 7.19 -9.49 -23.63
N LEU A 130 6.28 -8.86 -22.89
CA LEU A 130 6.13 -9.04 -21.44
C LEU A 130 5.68 -10.46 -21.07
N ALA A 131 4.75 -11.04 -21.84
CA ALA A 131 4.27 -12.41 -21.69
C ALA A 131 5.37 -13.44 -21.97
N TYR A 132 6.30 -13.12 -22.87
CA TYR A 132 7.54 -13.88 -23.03
C TYR A 132 8.44 -13.77 -21.79
N GLY A 133 8.41 -12.64 -21.09
CA GLY A 133 9.11 -12.40 -19.83
C GLY A 133 10.59 -12.77 -19.91
N ASN A 134 11.10 -13.41 -18.85
CA ASN A 134 12.49 -13.87 -18.79
C ASN A 134 12.77 -15.10 -19.67
N LYS A 135 11.79 -15.64 -20.42
CA LYS A 135 12.03 -16.84 -21.25
C LYS A 135 13.08 -16.58 -22.34
N ARG A 136 13.19 -15.33 -22.82
CA ARG A 136 14.25 -14.90 -23.75
C ARG A 136 15.63 -14.86 -23.09
N LEU A 137 15.70 -14.70 -21.76
CA LEU A 137 16.95 -14.66 -20.99
C LEU A 137 17.40 -16.05 -20.52
N LEU A 138 16.65 -17.10 -20.86
CA LEU A 138 16.95 -18.47 -20.49
C LEU A 138 17.44 -19.22 -21.74
N PRO A 139 18.73 -19.64 -21.79
CA PRO A 139 19.35 -20.31 -22.95
C PRO A 139 18.64 -21.59 -23.42
N VAL A 140 17.72 -22.11 -22.61
CA VAL A 140 16.91 -23.30 -22.88
C VAL A 140 15.88 -23.06 -24.00
N PHE A 141 15.53 -21.80 -24.32
CA PHE A 141 14.47 -21.48 -25.26
C PHE A 141 14.92 -20.76 -26.55
N GLU A 142 16.18 -20.32 -26.66
CA GLU A 142 16.68 -19.59 -27.84
C GLU A 142 17.12 -20.50 -28.99
N VAL A 143 17.40 -21.77 -28.70
CA VAL A 143 17.79 -22.76 -29.70
C VAL A 143 16.71 -23.82 -29.69
N GLY A 144 16.20 -24.21 -30.86
CA GLY A 144 15.15 -25.23 -31.06
C GLY A 144 15.50 -26.65 -30.58
N GLY A 145 16.08 -26.79 -29.40
CA GLY A 145 16.44 -28.01 -28.72
C GLY A 145 15.45 -28.27 -27.59
N SER A 146 14.49 -29.15 -27.85
CA SER A 146 13.86 -29.98 -26.82
C SER A 146 14.93 -30.45 -25.82
N PRO A 147 14.69 -30.43 -24.50
CA PRO A 147 15.58 -31.10 -23.57
C PRO A 147 15.63 -32.60 -23.91
N PRO A 148 16.78 -33.28 -23.82
CA PRO A 148 16.86 -34.73 -23.94
C PRO A 148 16.37 -35.36 -22.63
N SER A 149 15.12 -35.13 -22.25
CA SER A 149 14.47 -35.88 -21.18
C SER A 149 13.41 -36.76 -21.81
N LYS A 150 13.78 -38.02 -22.03
CA LYS A 150 12.88 -39.11 -22.49
C LYS A 150 11.72 -39.42 -21.53
N ARG A 151 11.50 -38.64 -20.46
CA ARG A 151 10.43 -38.85 -19.49
C ARG A 151 9.23 -37.89 -19.61
N ALA A 152 9.27 -36.92 -20.53
CA ALA A 152 8.17 -35.95 -20.70
C ALA A 152 7.40 -36.08 -22.04
N ARG A 153 7.65 -37.14 -22.83
CA ARG A 153 7.04 -37.34 -24.16
C ARG A 153 6.00 -38.47 -24.19
N LYS A 154 5.25 -38.64 -23.12
CA LYS A 154 4.02 -39.44 -23.16
C LYS A 154 2.96 -38.58 -22.49
N ASP A 155 1.90 -38.30 -23.23
CA ASP A 155 0.71 -37.53 -22.83
C ASP A 155 0.72 -36.01 -23.16
N MET A 156 1.07 -35.65 -24.41
CA MET A 156 0.70 -34.33 -24.93
C MET A 156 0.47 -34.36 -26.45
N GLU A 157 -0.30 -35.35 -26.90
CA GLU A 157 -1.04 -35.29 -28.16
C GLU A 157 -2.52 -35.14 -27.82
N GLU A 158 -2.95 -33.95 -27.44
CA GLU A 158 -4.36 -33.57 -27.48
C GLU A 158 -4.47 -32.13 -28.02
N SER A 159 -5.09 -32.04 -29.20
CA SER A 159 -5.91 -30.93 -29.70
C SER A 159 -5.32 -29.51 -29.60
N LYS A 160 -4.39 -29.19 -30.51
CA LYS A 160 -4.26 -27.82 -31.03
C LYS A 160 -5.41 -27.52 -32.00
N GLU A 161 -6.59 -27.30 -31.45
CA GLU A 161 -7.62 -26.52 -32.13
C GLU A 161 -7.79 -25.25 -31.28
N SER A 162 -6.92 -24.27 -31.51
CA SER A 162 -7.09 -22.94 -30.95
C SER A 162 -8.31 -22.31 -31.61
N VAL A 163 -9.50 -22.62 -31.12
CA VAL A 163 -10.70 -21.85 -31.41
C VAL A 163 -10.35 -20.42 -31.03
N ALA A 164 -10.26 -19.54 -32.02
CA ALA A 164 -10.02 -18.12 -31.79
C ALA A 164 -11.19 -17.58 -30.97
N LEU A 165 -11.03 -17.57 -29.65
CA LEU A 165 -11.99 -16.97 -28.75
C LEU A 165 -12.10 -15.49 -29.10
N PRO A 166 -13.31 -14.90 -29.03
CA PRO A 166 -13.45 -13.45 -29.14
C PRO A 166 -12.50 -12.75 -28.18
N ASP A 167 -11.94 -11.62 -28.62
CA ASP A 167 -11.01 -10.83 -27.82
C ASP A 167 -11.61 -10.52 -26.43
N GLY A 168 -10.80 -10.60 -25.37
CA GLY A 168 -11.25 -10.41 -23.99
C GLY A 168 -11.82 -11.66 -23.29
N TYR A 169 -11.84 -12.83 -23.93
CA TYR A 169 -12.22 -14.11 -23.33
C TYR A 169 -11.04 -15.09 -23.22
N THR A 170 -10.96 -15.84 -22.12
CA THR A 170 -9.90 -16.84 -21.89
C THR A 170 -10.48 -18.10 -21.25
N MET A 171 -10.15 -19.27 -21.80
CA MET A 171 -10.54 -20.55 -21.21
C MET A 171 -9.55 -20.99 -20.13
N PHE A 172 -10.03 -21.21 -18.91
CA PHE A 172 -9.23 -21.75 -17.80
C PHE A 172 -9.95 -22.96 -17.19
N ARG A 173 -9.31 -24.14 -17.23
CA ARG A 173 -9.87 -25.40 -16.69
C ARG A 173 -11.29 -25.70 -17.21
N GLY A 174 -11.54 -25.47 -18.50
CA GLY A 174 -12.86 -25.69 -19.12
C GLY A 174 -13.90 -24.62 -18.82
N SER A 175 -13.56 -23.58 -18.05
CA SER A 175 -14.44 -22.43 -17.78
C SER A 175 -14.05 -21.23 -18.64
N LEU A 176 -15.04 -20.58 -19.26
CA LEU A 176 -14.86 -19.36 -20.04
C LEU A 176 -14.81 -18.13 -19.11
N LEU A 177 -13.66 -17.45 -19.05
CA LEU A 177 -13.46 -16.24 -18.26
C LEU A 177 -13.50 -15.00 -19.15
N HIS A 178 -14.29 -14.00 -18.76
CA HIS A 178 -14.34 -12.70 -19.43
C HIS A 178 -13.44 -11.70 -18.71
N VAL A 179 -12.27 -11.42 -19.29
CA VAL A 179 -11.23 -10.58 -18.68
C VAL A 179 -11.68 -9.13 -18.56
N ASP A 180 -12.36 -8.57 -19.57
CA ASP A 180 -12.82 -7.18 -19.52
C ASP A 180 -13.91 -6.94 -18.48
N GLN A 181 -14.81 -7.89 -18.29
CA GLN A 181 -15.79 -7.83 -17.21
C GLN A 181 -15.08 -7.80 -15.84
N MET A 182 -14.07 -8.65 -15.64
CA MET A 182 -13.27 -8.64 -14.40
C MET A 182 -12.49 -7.33 -14.23
N ARG A 183 -11.94 -6.77 -15.32
CA ARG A 183 -11.26 -5.46 -15.30
C ARG A 183 -12.23 -4.34 -14.92
N GLU A 184 -13.45 -4.35 -15.43
CA GLU A 184 -14.46 -3.34 -15.12
C GLU A 184 -14.95 -3.46 -13.67
N GLN A 185 -15.15 -4.69 -13.18
CA GLN A 185 -15.44 -4.96 -11.77
C GLN A 185 -14.31 -4.44 -10.87
N LEU A 186 -13.05 -4.69 -11.25
CA LEU A 186 -11.89 -4.16 -10.53
C LEU A 186 -11.87 -2.63 -10.51
N LYS A 187 -12.15 -1.96 -11.64
CA LYS A 187 -12.24 -0.49 -11.68
C LYS A 187 -13.31 0.05 -10.74
N ARG A 188 -14.48 -0.58 -10.70
CA ARG A 188 -15.56 -0.22 -9.77
C ARG A 188 -15.15 -0.42 -8.32
N SER A 189 -14.51 -1.54 -8.01
CA SER A 189 -13.98 -1.85 -6.67
C SER A 189 -12.91 -0.86 -6.23
N GLU A 190 -11.93 -0.54 -7.09
CA GLU A 190 -10.88 0.42 -6.78
C GLU A 190 -11.42 1.84 -6.57
N LYS A 191 -12.43 2.25 -7.35
CA LYS A 191 -13.09 3.54 -7.12
C LYS A 191 -13.74 3.58 -5.74
N ALA A 192 -14.50 2.55 -5.38
CA ALA A 192 -15.12 2.46 -4.05
C ALA A 192 -14.06 2.43 -2.93
N ARG A 193 -12.93 1.76 -3.14
CA ARG A 193 -11.81 1.76 -2.21
C ARG A 193 -11.22 3.16 -2.02
N ILE A 194 -10.98 3.89 -3.10
CA ILE A 194 -10.46 5.27 -3.04
C ILE A 194 -11.44 6.20 -2.31
N ASP A 195 -12.74 6.06 -2.57
CA ASP A 195 -13.77 6.89 -1.92
C ASP A 195 -13.88 6.58 -0.42
N THR A 196 -13.79 5.30 -0.05
CA THR A 196 -13.79 4.88 1.37
C THR A 196 -12.51 5.28 2.10
N GLU A 197 -11.34 5.22 1.45
CA GLU A 197 -10.08 5.75 2.00
C GLU A 197 -10.16 7.27 2.22
N ALA A 198 -10.73 8.01 1.28
CA ALA A 198 -10.93 9.45 1.43
C ALA A 198 -11.83 9.78 2.64
N LYS A 199 -12.94 9.04 2.80
CA LYS A 199 -13.83 9.18 3.97
C LYS A 199 -13.15 8.75 5.27
N MET A 200 -12.30 7.72 5.23
CA MET A 200 -11.52 7.29 6.40
C MET A 200 -10.54 8.39 6.83
N LEU A 201 -9.90 9.08 5.88
CA LEU A 201 -9.00 10.19 6.16
C LEU A 201 -9.74 11.36 6.81
N SER A 202 -10.92 11.75 6.30
CA SER A 202 -11.71 12.82 6.92
C SER A 202 -12.15 12.46 8.33
N LEU A 203 -12.63 11.22 8.55
CA LEU A 203 -13.02 10.74 9.88
C LEU A 203 -11.83 10.71 10.86
N ARG A 204 -10.61 10.39 10.40
CA ARG A 204 -9.41 10.47 11.24
C ARG A 204 -9.08 11.90 11.65
N GLU A 205 -9.27 12.87 10.76
CA GLU A 205 -9.08 14.28 11.07
C GLU A 205 -10.13 14.78 12.07
N GLU A 206 -11.40 14.46 11.86
CA GLU A 206 -12.50 14.76 12.80
C GLU A 206 -12.26 14.13 14.17
N LEU A 207 -11.84 12.87 14.24
CA LEU A 207 -11.51 12.20 15.51
C LEU A 207 -10.35 12.89 16.24
N LYS A 208 -9.37 13.40 15.49
CA LYS A 208 -8.26 14.17 16.07
C LYS A 208 -8.77 15.49 16.66
N GLU A 209 -9.61 16.21 15.94
CA GLU A 209 -10.22 17.46 16.45
C GLU A 209 -11.09 17.22 17.68
N VAL A 210 -11.94 16.19 17.66
CA VAL A 210 -12.79 15.82 18.80
C VAL A 210 -11.94 15.45 20.00
N LYS A 211 -10.85 14.70 19.80
CA LYS A 211 -9.89 14.37 20.86
C LYS A 211 -9.24 15.63 21.44
N ASP A 212 -8.79 16.56 20.59
CA ASP A 212 -8.19 17.82 21.04
C ASP A 212 -9.20 18.69 21.82
N LYS A 213 -10.46 18.73 21.36
CA LYS A 213 -11.57 19.39 22.07
C LYS A 213 -11.85 18.71 23.42
N ALA A 214 -11.91 17.38 23.47
CA ALA A 214 -12.14 16.62 24.70
C ALA A 214 -11.04 16.83 25.75
N VAL A 215 -9.77 16.95 25.32
CA VAL A 215 -8.66 17.30 26.21
C VAL A 215 -8.85 18.71 26.77
N LYS A 216 -9.19 19.68 25.93
CA LYS A 216 -9.44 21.08 26.36
C LYS A 216 -10.60 21.17 27.35
N THR A 217 -11.73 20.51 27.07
CA THR A 217 -12.88 20.50 27.98
C THR A 217 -12.57 19.77 29.28
N SER A 218 -11.77 18.70 29.25
CA SER A 218 -11.30 18.01 30.45
C SER A 218 -10.44 18.92 31.35
N ILE A 219 -9.55 19.72 30.76
CA ILE A 219 -8.73 20.70 31.50
C ILE A 219 -9.62 21.78 32.10
N SER A 220 -10.52 22.38 31.31
CA SER A 220 -11.45 23.42 31.78
C SER A 220 -12.37 22.90 32.89
N ALA A 221 -12.87 21.67 32.78
CA ALA A 221 -13.69 21.05 33.84
C ALA A 221 -12.91 20.89 35.15
N LYS A 222 -11.62 20.50 35.08
CA LYS A 222 -10.75 20.44 36.27
C LYS A 222 -10.53 21.81 36.89
N GLU A 223 -10.27 22.84 36.08
CA GLU A 223 -10.11 24.22 36.54
C GLU A 223 -11.38 24.74 37.22
N LEU A 224 -12.53 24.56 36.59
CA LEU A 224 -13.82 24.96 37.15
C LEU A 224 -14.12 24.21 38.46
N ALA A 225 -13.82 22.91 38.54
CA ALA A 225 -13.97 22.14 39.78
C ALA A 225 -13.07 22.67 40.91
N THR A 226 -11.82 23.06 40.61
CA THR A 226 -10.94 23.68 41.60
C THR A 226 -11.46 25.05 42.05
N ASN A 227 -11.96 25.88 41.12
CA ASN A 227 -12.54 27.18 41.45
C ASN A 227 -13.79 27.05 42.32
N LEU A 228 -14.68 26.09 42.02
CA LEU A 228 -15.88 25.80 42.81
C LEU A 228 -15.51 25.36 44.23
N ALA A 229 -14.50 24.51 44.38
CA ALA A 229 -14.00 24.12 45.70
C ALA A 229 -13.43 25.31 46.49
N LEU A 230 -12.76 26.24 45.83
CA LEU A 230 -12.24 27.46 46.45
C LEU A 230 -13.36 28.43 46.85
N THR A 231 -14.35 28.67 45.99
CA THR A 231 -15.48 29.55 46.30
C THR A 231 -16.34 28.97 47.42
N SER A 232 -16.59 27.66 47.43
CA SER A 232 -17.30 26.97 48.51
C SER A 232 -16.57 27.13 49.86
N LYS A 233 -15.23 27.01 49.87
CA LYS A 233 -14.42 27.27 51.08
C LYS A 233 -14.51 28.71 51.54
N LYS A 234 -14.40 29.69 50.62
CA LYS A 234 -14.53 31.11 50.94
C LYS A 234 -15.92 31.44 51.50
N LEU A 235 -16.97 30.90 50.89
CA LEU A 235 -18.35 31.11 51.35
C LEU A 235 -18.55 30.60 52.78
N ARG A 236 -18.11 29.36 53.06
CA ARG A 236 -18.15 28.80 54.43
C ARG A 236 -17.36 29.64 55.43
N HIS A 237 -16.21 30.19 55.01
CA HIS A 237 -15.43 31.08 55.86
C HIS A 237 -16.21 32.36 56.18
N THR A 238 -16.80 33.01 55.18
CA THR A 238 -17.60 34.24 55.38
C THR A 238 -18.87 33.97 56.19
N GLU A 239 -19.54 32.84 56.00
CA GLU A 239 -20.71 32.45 56.80
C GLU A 239 -20.33 32.27 58.27
N ASN A 240 -19.19 31.62 58.55
CA ASN A 240 -18.68 31.46 59.91
C ASN A 240 -18.29 32.80 60.54
N GLU A 241 -17.70 33.73 59.79
CA GLU A 241 -17.40 35.07 60.29
C GLU A 241 -18.68 35.87 60.59
N LEU A 242 -19.66 35.83 59.69
CA LEU A 242 -20.94 36.50 59.90
C LEU A 242 -21.70 35.94 61.10
N ALA A 243 -21.64 34.62 61.31
CA ALA A 243 -22.24 33.97 62.48
C ALA A 243 -21.59 34.44 63.78
N LYS A 244 -20.26 34.66 63.79
CA LYS A 244 -19.54 35.20 64.95
C LYS A 244 -19.85 36.66 65.24
N MET A 245 -20.21 37.46 64.23
CA MET A 245 -20.59 38.87 64.41
C MET A 245 -22.04 39.08 64.86
N LYS A 246 -22.90 38.05 64.77
CA LYS A 246 -24.30 38.10 65.20
C LYS A 246 -24.53 37.69 66.67
N VAL A 247 -23.45 37.39 67.39
CA VAL A 247 -23.42 37.11 68.85
C VAL A 247 -22.81 38.32 69.55
#